data_AF-A0A8H3INR2-F1
#
_entry.id   AF-A0A8H3INR2-F1
#
_cell.length_a   1.000
_cell.length_b   1.000
_cell.length_c   1.000
_cell.angle_alpha   90.00
_cell.angle_beta   90.00
_cell.angle_gamma   90.00
#
_symmetry.space_group_name_H-M   'P 1'
#
loop_
_entity.id
_entity.type
_entity.pdbx_description
1 polymer ?
#
loop_
_entity_poly.entity_id
_entity_poly.type
_entity_poly.pdbx_seq_one_letter_code
_entity_poly.pdbx_strand_id
1 'polypeptide(L)'
;MEGFPMRKWSIKIFLLDEHGDETAANIFSSAEYLLHESFGDRARQVKNDPPFRISEEGWGEFEMRINLHTMDGGREHSFVHDLNFAQARYDIKHVVAFKKPTTSQITALRLSGPIPGEEIARKKTAGDETPMGSGGGVAPPAKKRKSGFGGKDKLESLERLAEEIKLIKDKDMYELIEIINDNKGDESQITNDLENGEFTVDLCTLPDKAIQLLQQYVEETLSR
;
A
#
# COMPACT_ATOMS: atom_id res chain seq x y z
N MET A 1 10.78 23.05 48.53
CA MET A 1 10.09 22.95 47.23
C MET A 1 10.77 21.82 46.49
N GLU A 2 10.24 20.61 46.63
CA GLU A 2 10.81 19.43 45.95
C GLU A 2 10.49 19.57 44.46
N GLY A 3 11.49 19.95 43.66
CA GLY A 3 11.36 20.00 42.21
C GLY A 3 11.36 18.58 41.68
N PHE A 4 10.41 18.25 40.81
CA PHE A 4 10.45 17.01 40.05
C PHE A 4 11.79 16.91 39.30
N PRO A 5 12.43 15.73 39.26
CA PRO A 5 13.73 15.59 38.62
C PRO A 5 13.61 15.90 37.13
N MET A 6 14.41 16.85 36.64
CA MET A 6 14.54 17.10 35.21
C MET A 6 15.13 15.89 34.51
N ARG A 7 14.56 15.53 33.36
CA ARG A 7 15.00 14.41 32.53
C ARG A 7 15.29 14.90 31.14
N LYS A 8 16.44 14.47 30.62
CA LYS A 8 16.76 14.58 29.20
C LYS A 8 16.22 13.35 28.50
N TRP A 9 15.43 13.59 27.47
CA TRP A 9 14.82 12.54 26.67
C TRP A 9 15.06 12.81 25.18
N SER A 10 14.99 11.76 24.38
CA SER A 10 15.10 11.87 22.94
C SER A 10 14.28 10.80 22.25
N ILE A 11 13.65 11.16 21.14
CA ILE A 11 12.85 10.25 20.32
C ILE A 11 13.56 10.06 18.98
N LYS A 12 13.51 8.84 18.46
CA LYS A 12 14.01 8.45 17.13
C LYS A 12 12.98 7.55 16.48
N ILE A 13 12.94 7.57 15.15
CA ILE A 13 12.00 6.78 14.36
C ILE A 13 12.81 5.93 13.37
N PHE A 14 12.52 4.63 13.37
CA PHE A 14 13.13 3.63 12.51
C PHE A 14 12.03 2.80 11.84
N LEU A 15 12.36 2.18 10.71
CA LEU A 15 11.57 1.08 10.18
C LEU A 15 12.16 -0.22 10.69
N LEU A 16 11.32 -1.25 10.78
CA LEU A 16 11.76 -2.62 11.00
C LEU A 16 11.73 -3.34 9.66
N ASP A 17 12.79 -4.07 9.36
CA ASP A 17 12.83 -4.93 8.17
C ASP A 17 12.13 -6.29 8.41
N GLU A 18 12.23 -7.19 7.43
CA GLU A 18 11.66 -8.55 7.51
C GLU A 18 12.26 -9.42 8.63
N HIS A 19 13.47 -9.11 9.07
CA HIS A 19 14.17 -9.78 10.18
C HIS A 19 13.89 -9.10 11.53
N GLY A 20 13.26 -7.92 11.51
CA GLY A 20 12.99 -7.10 12.68
C GLY A 20 14.16 -6.19 13.06
N ASP A 21 15.14 -6.02 12.17
CA ASP A 21 16.28 -5.12 12.38
C ASP A 21 15.90 -3.66 12.06
N GLU A 22 16.53 -2.72 12.77
CA GLU A 22 16.28 -1.29 12.58
C GLU A 22 16.94 -0.79 11.28
N THR A 23 16.12 -0.25 10.37
CA THR A 23 16.58 0.42 9.15
C THR A 23 16.10 1.87 9.08
N ALA A 24 16.75 2.66 8.23
CA ALA A 24 16.43 4.07 8.08
C ALA A 24 15.01 4.24 7.52
N ALA A 25 14.24 5.16 8.11
CA ALA A 25 12.85 5.42 7.76
C ALA A 25 12.70 6.29 6.48
N ASN A 26 13.36 5.86 5.40
CA ASN A 26 13.50 6.60 4.14
C ASN A 26 12.20 6.74 3.35
N ILE A 27 11.13 6.02 3.74
CA ILE A 27 9.80 6.15 3.15
C ILE A 27 9.13 7.50 3.47
N PHE A 28 9.62 8.17 4.52
CA PHE A 28 9.11 9.47 4.97
C PHE A 28 10.07 10.60 4.59
N SER A 29 9.51 11.71 4.11
CA SER A 29 10.26 12.94 3.83
C SER A 29 10.47 13.79 5.08
N SER A 30 9.56 13.71 6.05
CA SER A 30 9.67 14.45 7.30
C SER A 30 8.84 13.84 8.43
N ALA A 31 9.23 14.17 9.66
CA ALA A 31 8.50 13.90 10.87
C ALA A 31 8.25 15.22 11.62
N GLU A 32 6.98 15.48 11.94
CA GLU A 32 6.55 16.58 12.78
C GLU A 32 6.15 16.06 14.16
N TYR A 33 6.76 16.64 15.20
CA TYR A 33 6.47 16.37 16.60
C TYR A 33 5.66 17.53 17.17
N LEU A 34 4.48 17.21 17.69
CA LEU A 34 3.59 18.12 18.41
C LEU A 34 3.68 17.82 19.91
N LEU A 35 4.66 18.45 20.56
CA LEU A 35 4.89 18.36 22.00
C LEU A 35 3.86 19.19 22.79
N HIS A 36 3.90 19.06 24.11
CA HIS A 36 3.08 19.85 25.02
C HIS A 36 3.34 21.36 24.90
N GLU A 37 2.30 22.19 25.10
CA GLU A 37 2.36 23.65 24.93
C GLU A 37 3.40 24.34 25.84
N SER A 38 3.78 23.71 26.95
CA SER A 38 4.82 24.20 27.85
C SER A 38 6.19 24.38 27.19
N PHE A 39 6.43 23.76 26.02
CA PHE A 39 7.65 23.95 25.23
C PHE A 39 7.64 25.23 24.39
N GLY A 40 6.53 26.00 24.39
CA GLY A 40 6.40 27.27 23.69
C GLY A 40 6.63 27.12 22.19
N ASP A 41 7.50 27.94 21.62
CA ASP A 41 7.85 27.89 20.19
C ASP A 41 8.44 26.52 19.77
N ARG A 42 8.99 25.74 20.72
CA ARG A 42 9.52 24.40 20.46
C ARG A 42 8.48 23.30 20.57
N ALA A 43 7.22 23.62 20.88
CA ALA A 43 6.15 22.65 20.93
C ALA A 43 5.90 21.99 19.57
N ARG A 44 6.25 22.65 18.47
CA ARG A 44 6.19 22.09 17.11
C ARG A 44 7.60 21.96 16.54
N GLN A 45 8.04 20.74 16.26
CA GLN A 45 9.36 20.49 15.68
C GLN A 45 9.25 19.61 14.43
N VAL A 46 9.85 20.04 13.32
CA VAL A 46 9.90 19.26 12.07
C VAL A 46 11.32 18.81 11.80
N LYS A 47 11.50 17.53 11.48
CA LYS A 47 12.77 16.92 11.07
C LYS A 47 12.61 16.30 9.69
N ASN A 48 13.58 16.51 8.81
CA ASN A 48 13.50 16.09 7.41
C ASN A 48 14.41 14.90 7.07
N ASP A 49 15.22 14.45 8.04
CA ASP A 49 16.20 13.39 7.84
C ASP A 49 16.04 12.28 8.88
N PRO A 50 16.00 11.00 8.47
CA PRO A 50 16.07 9.87 9.37
C PRO A 50 17.34 9.93 10.26
N PRO A 51 17.27 9.54 11.54
CA PRO A 51 16.16 8.89 12.24
C PRO A 51 15.18 9.90 12.87
N PHE A 52 15.04 11.09 12.28
CA PHE A 52 14.12 12.14 12.69
C PHE A 52 14.27 12.55 14.16
N ARG A 53 15.51 12.54 14.67
CA ARG A 53 15.76 12.65 16.11
C ARG A 53 15.35 14.02 16.67
N ILE A 54 14.61 14.01 17.77
CA ILE A 54 14.46 15.17 18.67
C ILE A 54 15.08 14.89 20.04
N SER A 55 15.48 15.95 20.75
CA SER A 55 15.99 15.85 22.12
C SER A 55 15.58 17.10 22.89
N GLU A 56 15.02 16.90 24.08
CA GLU A 56 14.52 17.96 24.94
C GLU A 56 14.74 17.59 26.41
N GLU A 57 14.47 18.55 27.30
CA GLU A 57 14.54 18.38 28.74
C GLU A 57 13.20 18.77 29.38
N GLY A 58 12.70 17.92 30.28
CA GLY A 58 11.43 18.17 30.97
C GLY A 58 11.27 17.27 32.18
N TRP A 59 10.34 17.66 33.06
CA TRP A 59 10.01 16.90 34.28
C TRP A 59 8.69 16.14 34.15
N GLY A 60 7.84 16.51 33.19
CA GLY A 60 6.51 15.96 33.00
C GLY A 60 6.48 14.87 31.93
N GLU A 61 5.58 13.91 32.15
CA GLU A 61 5.14 12.90 31.19
C GLU A 61 3.92 13.44 30.44
N PHE A 62 3.79 13.12 29.15
CA PHE A 62 2.68 13.61 28.34
C PHE A 62 2.52 12.82 27.05
N GLU A 63 1.30 12.80 26.53
CA GLU A 63 1.03 12.33 25.17
C GLU A 63 1.35 13.41 24.14
N MET A 64 2.00 13.03 23.05
CA MET A 64 2.32 13.90 21.92
C MET A 64 1.84 13.26 20.61
N ARG A 65 1.56 14.09 19.61
CA ARG A 65 1.26 13.60 18.26
C ARG A 65 2.52 13.66 17.41
N ILE A 66 2.79 12.58 16.67
CA ILE A 66 3.87 12.49 15.68
C ILE A 66 3.22 12.31 14.32
N ASN A 67 3.44 13.25 13.41
CA ASN A 67 2.97 13.19 12.03
C ASN A 67 4.14 12.85 11.10
N LEU A 68 4.04 11.74 10.39
CA LEU A 68 5.01 11.31 9.39
C LEU A 68 4.47 11.61 7.99
N HIS A 69 5.21 12.42 7.24
CA HIS A 69 4.87 12.73 5.85
C HIS A 69 5.63 11.78 4.93
N THR A 70 4.89 11.06 4.09
CA THR A 70 5.49 10.17 3.09
C THR A 70 6.18 10.95 1.98
N MET A 71 7.17 10.32 1.33
CA MET A 71 7.80 10.91 0.14
C MET A 71 6.78 11.24 -0.96
N ASP A 72 7.15 12.18 -1.83
CA ASP A 72 6.39 12.67 -2.99
C ASP A 72 5.06 13.36 -2.67
N GLY A 73 4.95 13.96 -1.47
CA GLY A 73 3.73 14.68 -1.07
C GLY A 73 2.53 13.76 -0.90
N GLY A 74 2.79 12.49 -0.58
CA GLY A 74 1.77 11.49 -0.38
C GLY A 74 0.99 11.66 0.92
N ARG A 75 0.53 10.54 1.46
CA ARG A 75 -0.27 10.48 2.69
C ARG A 75 0.53 10.93 3.92
N GLU A 76 -0.17 11.49 4.90
CA GLU A 76 0.33 11.73 6.25
C GLU A 76 -0.12 10.60 7.19
N HIS A 77 0.79 10.16 8.06
CA HIS A 77 0.50 9.17 9.10
C HIS A 77 0.72 9.77 10.48
N SER A 78 -0.38 9.94 11.23
CA SER A 78 -0.35 10.49 12.59
C SER A 78 -0.42 9.38 13.63
N PHE A 79 0.45 9.45 14.64
CA PHE A 79 0.47 8.54 15.78
C PHE A 79 0.45 9.33 17.07
N VAL A 80 -0.18 8.77 18.10
CA VAL A 80 -0.08 9.29 19.47
C VAL A 80 1.04 8.52 20.17
N HIS A 81 1.99 9.25 20.72
CA HIS A 81 3.12 8.72 21.46
C HIS A 81 3.04 9.21 22.91
N ASP A 82 3.00 8.27 23.85
CA ASP A 82 3.09 8.58 25.27
C ASP A 82 4.57 8.70 25.67
N LEU A 83 4.99 9.90 26.09
CA LEU A 83 6.29 10.12 26.71
C LEU A 83 6.17 9.90 28.22
N ASN A 84 6.68 8.75 28.68
CA ASN A 84 6.73 8.41 30.09
C ASN A 84 8.15 8.03 30.54
N PHE A 85 8.34 7.96 31.85
CA PHE A 85 9.62 7.68 32.50
C PHE A 85 9.61 6.37 33.28
N ALA A 86 8.66 5.47 32.99
CA ALA A 86 8.60 4.14 33.59
C ALA A 86 9.82 3.28 33.21
N GLN A 87 10.35 3.47 31.99
CA GLN A 87 11.55 2.81 31.48
C GLN A 87 12.56 3.82 30.93
N ALA A 88 13.87 3.54 31.07
CA ALA A 88 14.93 4.40 30.54
C ALA A 88 14.97 4.43 29.00
N ARG A 89 14.50 3.36 28.36
CA ARG A 89 14.27 3.23 26.93
C ARG A 89 13.09 2.29 26.73
N TYR A 90 12.21 2.64 25.82
CA TYR A 90 11.13 1.80 25.33
C TYR A 90 10.91 2.11 23.84
N ASP A 91 10.33 1.15 23.13
CA ASP A 91 10.03 1.26 21.71
C ASP A 91 8.54 0.93 21.50
N ILE A 92 7.85 1.71 20.68
CA ILE A 92 6.43 1.49 20.32
C ILE A 92 6.38 1.16 18.83
N LYS A 93 5.76 0.02 18.49
CA LYS A 93 5.62 -0.44 17.11
C LYS A 93 4.28 0.04 16.53
N HIS A 94 4.35 0.71 15.38
CA HIS A 94 3.17 1.08 14.60
C HIS A 94 3.22 0.40 13.23
N VAL A 95 2.08 -0.13 12.78
CA VAL A 95 1.94 -0.71 11.45
C VAL A 95 1.40 0.35 10.50
N VAL A 96 2.11 0.58 9.40
CA VAL A 96 1.75 1.58 8.39
C VAL A 96 1.42 0.88 7.08
N ALA A 97 0.18 0.99 6.62
CA ALA A 97 -0.28 0.39 5.37
C ALA A 97 -0.26 1.42 4.23
N PHE A 98 0.50 1.12 3.18
CA PHE A 98 0.54 1.91 1.95
C PHE A 98 -0.43 1.31 0.94
N LYS A 99 -1.61 1.93 0.78
CA LYS A 99 -2.57 1.55 -0.27
C LYS A 99 -2.16 2.20 -1.58
N LYS A 100 -1.89 1.41 -2.63
CA LYS A 100 -1.45 1.87 -3.97
C LYS A 100 -0.18 2.76 -3.91
N PRO A 101 0.95 2.26 -3.40
CA PRO A 101 2.18 3.04 -3.31
C PRO A 101 2.71 3.46 -4.69
N THR A 102 3.33 4.63 -4.77
CA THR A 102 4.02 5.11 -5.98
C THR A 102 5.28 4.27 -6.27
N THR A 103 5.83 4.36 -7.47
CA THR A 103 7.06 3.64 -7.85
C THR A 103 8.26 3.95 -6.93
N SER A 104 8.39 5.21 -6.52
CA SER A 104 9.40 5.68 -5.56
C SER A 104 9.17 5.08 -4.17
N GLN A 105 7.92 5.08 -3.68
CA GLN A 105 7.54 4.45 -2.42
C GLN A 105 7.80 2.95 -2.43
N ILE A 106 7.45 2.25 -3.51
CA ILE A 106 7.76 0.82 -3.71
C ILE A 106 9.27 0.59 -3.63
N THR A 107 10.06 1.43 -4.30
CA THR A 107 11.53 1.32 -4.32
C THR A 107 12.12 1.47 -2.91
N ALA A 108 11.60 2.42 -2.12
CA ALA A 108 12.04 2.60 -0.74
C ALA A 108 11.57 1.47 0.18
N LEU A 109 10.33 1.00 0.05
CA LEU A 109 9.79 -0.12 0.84
C LEU A 109 10.56 -1.42 0.59
N ARG A 110 11.06 -1.64 -0.63
CA ARG A 110 11.93 -2.79 -0.97
C ARG A 110 13.22 -2.85 -0.15
N LEU A 111 13.71 -1.72 0.35
CA LEU A 111 14.91 -1.68 1.20
C LEU A 111 14.64 -2.22 2.61
N SER A 112 13.38 -2.26 3.03
CA SER A 112 12.93 -2.83 4.30
C SER A 112 12.34 -4.23 4.19
N GLY A 113 12.18 -4.79 2.98
CA GLY A 113 11.69 -6.16 2.81
C GLY A 113 10.90 -6.39 1.53
N PRO A 114 10.42 -7.64 1.33
CA PRO A 114 9.66 -8.02 0.14
C PRO A 114 8.30 -7.31 0.07
N ILE A 115 7.93 -6.88 -1.13
CA ILE A 115 6.62 -6.30 -1.40
C ILE A 115 5.65 -7.41 -1.83
N PRO A 116 4.49 -7.57 -1.16
CA PRO A 116 3.49 -8.55 -1.54
C PRO A 116 3.10 -8.42 -3.03
N GLY A 117 3.10 -9.54 -3.76
CA GLY A 117 2.69 -9.60 -5.17
C GLY A 117 3.81 -9.40 -6.21
N GLU A 118 5.04 -9.10 -5.82
CA GLU A 118 6.15 -8.88 -6.78
C GLU A 118 6.88 -10.18 -7.20
N GLU A 119 6.81 -11.26 -6.42
CA GLU A 119 7.52 -12.52 -6.69
C GLU A 119 7.14 -13.14 -8.06
N ILE A 120 5.95 -12.83 -8.56
CA ILE A 120 5.41 -13.31 -9.84
C ILE A 120 6.04 -12.58 -11.04
N ALA A 121 6.59 -11.37 -10.86
CA ALA A 121 7.20 -10.59 -11.95
C ALA A 121 8.62 -11.07 -12.30
N ARG A 122 9.39 -11.56 -11.32
CA ARG A 122 10.79 -11.99 -11.54
C ARG A 122 10.90 -13.31 -12.30
N LYS A 123 9.86 -14.14 -12.31
CA LYS A 123 9.83 -15.39 -13.08
C LYS A 123 9.53 -15.19 -14.58
N LYS A 124 9.14 -13.98 -15.01
CA LYS A 124 8.93 -13.65 -16.43
C LYS A 124 10.16 -13.09 -17.16
N THR A 125 11.27 -12.86 -16.45
CA THR A 125 12.47 -12.23 -17.04
C THR A 125 13.74 -13.08 -16.95
N ALA A 126 13.72 -14.23 -16.27
CA ALA A 126 14.88 -15.12 -16.10
C ALA A 126 14.74 -16.40 -16.95
N GLY A 127 14.60 -16.23 -18.27
CA GLY A 127 14.44 -17.34 -19.19
C GLY A 127 14.83 -16.99 -20.62
N ASP A 128 15.98 -16.34 -20.83
CA ASP A 128 16.66 -16.39 -22.13
C ASP A 128 18.16 -16.10 -21.98
N GLU A 129 18.92 -17.12 -21.58
CA GLU A 129 20.34 -17.20 -21.93
C GLU A 129 20.67 -18.65 -22.27
N THR A 130 20.64 -18.98 -23.57
CA THR A 130 21.55 -19.98 -24.16
C THR A 130 21.76 -19.65 -25.65
N PRO A 131 22.98 -19.86 -26.18
CA PRO A 131 23.46 -19.22 -27.40
C PRO A 131 23.02 -19.97 -28.65
N MET A 132 22.57 -19.27 -29.69
CA MET A 132 22.25 -19.89 -30.98
C MET A 132 23.21 -19.42 -32.07
N GLY A 133 24.10 -20.34 -32.47
CA GLY A 133 24.74 -20.33 -33.77
C GLY A 133 23.77 -20.76 -34.87
N SER A 134 23.89 -20.08 -36.01
CA SER A 134 23.61 -20.45 -37.41
C SER A 134 22.59 -21.56 -37.75
N GLY A 135 21.68 -21.20 -38.66
CA GLY A 135 21.16 -22.15 -39.66
C GLY A 135 19.74 -21.83 -40.12
N GLY A 136 19.59 -21.38 -41.37
CA GLY A 136 18.32 -20.95 -41.96
C GLY A 136 17.41 -22.07 -42.44
N GLY A 137 16.17 -21.71 -42.80
CA GLY A 137 15.24 -22.63 -43.47
C GLY A 137 13.77 -22.25 -43.36
N VAL A 138 13.28 -21.51 -44.35
CA VAL A 138 11.94 -21.54 -45.01
C VAL A 138 10.65 -21.83 -44.19
N ALA A 139 9.69 -20.90 -44.26
CA ALA A 139 8.28 -21.04 -43.85
C ALA A 139 7.38 -21.43 -45.06
N PRO A 140 6.02 -21.52 -45.00
CA PRO A 140 5.01 -21.70 -43.91
C PRO A 140 3.89 -22.73 -44.36
N PRO A 141 2.57 -22.65 -44.01
CA PRO A 141 1.83 -22.31 -42.78
C PRO A 141 0.76 -23.38 -42.38
N ALA A 142 0.45 -23.56 -41.08
CA ALA A 142 -0.87 -24.05 -40.66
C ALA A 142 -1.26 -23.62 -39.22
N LYS A 143 -2.10 -22.59 -39.19
CA LYS A 143 -3.01 -22.07 -38.15
C LYS A 143 -3.22 -22.93 -36.89
N LYS A 144 -2.84 -22.39 -35.73
CA LYS A 144 -3.62 -22.48 -34.48
C LYS A 144 -3.74 -21.10 -33.82
N ARG A 145 -4.91 -20.50 -34.09
CA ARG A 145 -5.74 -19.64 -33.22
C ARG A 145 -5.00 -18.67 -32.28
N LYS A 146 -4.88 -17.43 -32.74
CA LYS A 146 -4.80 -16.25 -31.88
C LYS A 146 -6.06 -16.17 -31.00
N SER A 147 -5.88 -16.18 -29.68
CA SER A 147 -6.65 -15.32 -28.78
C SER A 147 -5.69 -14.76 -27.72
N GLY A 148 -4.65 -14.07 -28.18
CA GLY A 148 -3.99 -13.10 -27.33
C GLY A 148 -4.79 -11.82 -27.44
N PHE A 149 -5.67 -11.55 -26.48
CA PHE A 149 -6.10 -10.17 -26.23
C PHE A 149 -4.84 -9.44 -25.78
N GLY A 150 -4.45 -8.40 -26.52
CA GLY A 150 -3.31 -7.57 -26.15
C GLY A 150 -3.53 -7.03 -24.74
N GLY A 151 -2.46 -6.98 -23.93
CA GLY A 151 -2.55 -6.46 -22.55
C GLY A 151 -3.09 -5.02 -22.46
N LYS A 152 -3.08 -4.28 -23.58
CA LYS A 152 -3.65 -2.94 -23.69
C LYS A 152 -5.17 -2.95 -23.87
N ASP A 153 -5.68 -3.79 -24.77
CA ASP A 153 -7.14 -3.94 -25.00
C ASP A 153 -7.86 -4.47 -23.75
N LYS A 154 -7.19 -5.34 -22.97
CA LYS A 154 -7.74 -5.85 -21.70
C LYS A 154 -7.84 -4.75 -20.64
N LEU A 155 -6.84 -3.88 -20.54
CA LEU A 155 -6.84 -2.77 -19.57
C LEU A 155 -7.94 -1.75 -19.89
N GLU A 156 -8.07 -1.36 -21.16
CA GLU A 156 -9.14 -0.45 -21.60
C GLU A 156 -10.54 -1.06 -21.35
N SER A 157 -10.69 -2.37 -21.51
CA SER A 157 -11.94 -3.09 -21.22
C SER A 157 -12.28 -3.13 -19.72
N LEU A 158 -11.27 -3.20 -18.85
CA LEU A 158 -11.45 -3.22 -17.39
C LEU A 158 -11.75 -1.84 -16.83
N GLU A 159 -11.08 -0.80 -17.35
CA GLU A 159 -11.35 0.59 -16.98
C GLU A 159 -12.77 0.99 -17.36
N ARG A 160 -13.22 0.60 -18.56
CA ARG A 160 -14.61 0.82 -18.99
C ARG A 160 -15.61 0.12 -18.08
N LEU A 161 -15.37 -1.16 -17.76
CA LEU A 161 -16.21 -1.92 -16.85
C LEU A 161 -16.29 -1.26 -15.45
N ALA A 162 -15.19 -0.73 -14.94
CA ALA A 162 -15.16 -0.06 -13.65
C ALA A 162 -16.04 1.21 -13.60
N GLU A 163 -16.10 1.97 -14.69
CA GLU A 163 -17.00 3.13 -14.79
C GLU A 163 -18.46 2.70 -14.91
N GLU A 164 -18.74 1.65 -15.68
CA GLU A 164 -20.11 1.15 -15.86
C GLU A 164 -20.68 0.54 -14.56
N ILE A 165 -19.85 -0.15 -13.76
CA ILE A 165 -20.26 -0.69 -12.44
C ILE A 165 -20.70 0.41 -11.47
N LYS A 166 -20.09 1.60 -11.51
CA LYS A 166 -20.47 2.74 -10.65
C LYS A 166 -21.88 3.28 -10.96
N LEU A 167 -22.41 2.99 -12.15
CA LEU A 167 -23.71 3.45 -12.60
C LEU A 167 -24.84 2.48 -12.22
N ILE A 168 -24.50 1.30 -11.69
CA ILE A 168 -25.47 0.31 -11.23
C ILE A 168 -26.18 0.81 -9.98
N LYS A 169 -27.50 0.63 -9.96
CA LYS A 169 -28.35 1.06 -8.84
C LYS A 169 -28.27 0.04 -7.69
N ASP A 170 -28.51 0.51 -6.47
CA ASP A 170 -28.44 -0.30 -5.24
C ASP A 170 -29.22 -1.64 -5.31
N LYS A 171 -30.31 -1.68 -6.06
CA LYS A 171 -31.15 -2.89 -6.23
C LYS A 171 -30.42 -4.03 -6.96
N ASP A 172 -29.54 -3.68 -7.90
CA ASP A 172 -28.83 -4.62 -8.77
C ASP A 172 -27.40 -4.90 -8.27
N MET A 173 -26.93 -4.15 -7.26
CA MET A 173 -25.61 -4.36 -6.63
C MET A 173 -25.49 -5.71 -5.92
N TYR A 174 -26.57 -6.23 -5.33
CA TYR A 174 -26.52 -7.52 -4.62
C TYR A 174 -26.23 -8.70 -5.56
N GLU A 175 -26.90 -8.72 -6.70
CA GLU A 175 -26.71 -9.78 -7.71
C GLU A 175 -25.33 -9.66 -8.38
N LEU A 176 -24.82 -8.43 -8.56
CA LEU A 176 -23.44 -8.20 -9.00
C LEU A 176 -22.40 -8.75 -8.00
N ILE A 177 -22.62 -8.54 -6.70
CA ILE A 177 -21.77 -9.07 -5.62
C ILE A 177 -21.81 -10.61 -5.59
N GLU A 178 -22.97 -11.21 -5.82
CA GLU A 178 -23.16 -12.66 -5.90
C GLU A 178 -22.38 -13.24 -7.08
N ILE A 179 -22.49 -12.64 -8.28
CA ILE A 179 -21.75 -13.05 -9.48
C ILE A 179 -20.23 -13.01 -9.23
N ILE A 180 -19.73 -11.96 -8.55
CA ILE A 180 -18.31 -11.83 -8.19
C ILE A 180 -17.89 -12.95 -7.22
N ASN A 181 -18.69 -13.20 -6.18
CA ASN A 181 -18.35 -14.21 -5.17
C ASN A 181 -18.37 -15.63 -5.72
N ASP A 182 -19.28 -15.94 -6.64
CA ASP A 182 -19.42 -17.26 -7.25
C ASP A 182 -18.35 -17.57 -8.29
N ASN A 183 -17.74 -16.52 -8.87
CA ASN A 183 -16.75 -16.67 -9.94
C ASN A 183 -15.35 -16.16 -9.54
N LYS A 184 -15.13 -15.85 -8.27
CA LYS A 184 -13.81 -15.47 -7.76
C LYS A 184 -12.80 -16.61 -7.92
N GLY A 185 -11.55 -16.26 -8.17
CA GLY A 185 -10.41 -17.18 -8.15
C GLY A 185 -9.62 -17.03 -6.85
N ASP A 186 -8.67 -17.96 -6.63
CA ASP A 186 -7.79 -17.92 -5.46
C ASP A 186 -6.93 -16.65 -5.37
N GLU A 187 -6.68 -16.00 -6.52
CA GLU A 187 -5.92 -14.75 -6.62
C GLU A 187 -6.82 -13.49 -6.56
N SER A 188 -8.14 -13.64 -6.48
CA SER A 188 -9.08 -12.51 -6.51
C SER A 188 -9.08 -11.73 -5.20
N GLN A 189 -8.80 -10.43 -5.32
CA GLN A 189 -8.80 -9.49 -4.20
C GLN A 189 -10.20 -8.87 -4.07
N ILE A 190 -10.97 -9.42 -3.12
CA ILE A 190 -12.32 -8.95 -2.79
C ILE A 190 -12.37 -8.67 -1.29
N THR A 191 -12.80 -7.47 -0.92
CA THR A 191 -13.06 -7.07 0.45
C THR A 191 -14.56 -6.90 0.63
N ASN A 192 -15.13 -7.66 1.56
CA ASN A 192 -16.54 -7.55 1.95
C ASN A 192 -16.60 -7.13 3.42
N ASP A 193 -16.76 -5.83 3.65
CA ASP A 193 -16.92 -5.25 4.98
C ASP A 193 -18.41 -4.98 5.24
N LEU A 194 -19.06 -5.99 5.82
CA LEU A 194 -20.48 -5.94 6.15
C LEU A 194 -20.82 -4.96 7.28
N GLU A 195 -19.84 -4.62 8.12
CA GLU A 195 -20.05 -3.75 9.28
C GLU A 195 -20.06 -2.28 8.86
N ASN A 196 -19.23 -1.92 7.88
CA ASN A 196 -19.19 -0.60 7.27
C ASN A 196 -20.03 -0.48 5.99
N GLY A 197 -20.60 -1.59 5.50
CA GLY A 197 -21.38 -1.65 4.26
C GLY A 197 -20.51 -1.41 3.00
N GLU A 198 -19.22 -1.72 3.06
CA GLU A 198 -18.26 -1.49 1.98
C GLU A 198 -17.92 -2.80 1.25
N PHE A 199 -18.17 -2.83 -0.06
CA PHE A 199 -17.74 -3.91 -0.93
C PHE A 199 -16.74 -3.39 -1.96
N THR A 200 -15.51 -3.90 -1.92
CA THR A 200 -14.44 -3.52 -2.85
C THR A 200 -13.94 -4.75 -3.60
N VAL A 201 -13.79 -4.63 -4.92
CA VAL A 201 -13.27 -5.69 -5.79
C VAL A 201 -12.18 -5.14 -6.70
N ASP A 202 -11.06 -5.86 -6.83
CA ASP A 202 -10.04 -5.56 -7.84
C ASP A 202 -10.32 -6.38 -9.11
N LEU A 203 -10.86 -5.72 -10.13
CA LEU A 203 -11.21 -6.33 -11.41
C LEU A 203 -9.99 -6.93 -12.15
N CYS A 204 -8.78 -6.45 -11.89
CA CYS A 204 -7.56 -6.98 -12.51
C CYS A 204 -7.16 -8.36 -11.97
N THR A 205 -7.67 -8.71 -10.78
CA THR A 205 -7.39 -9.95 -10.07
C THR A 205 -8.50 -10.99 -10.26
N LEU A 206 -9.58 -10.62 -10.94
CA LEU A 206 -10.66 -11.53 -11.28
C LEU A 206 -10.27 -12.42 -12.46
N PRO A 207 -10.68 -13.71 -12.45
CA PRO A 207 -10.54 -14.57 -13.62
C PRO A 207 -11.26 -14.00 -14.84
N ASP A 208 -10.73 -14.26 -16.04
CA ASP A 208 -11.32 -13.77 -17.31
C ASP A 208 -12.79 -14.18 -17.45
N LYS A 209 -13.17 -15.35 -16.93
CA LYS A 209 -14.57 -15.81 -16.90
C LYS A 209 -15.46 -14.91 -16.04
N ALA A 210 -14.97 -14.47 -14.86
CA ALA A 210 -15.71 -13.58 -13.98
C ALA A 210 -15.86 -12.18 -14.62
N ILE A 211 -14.81 -11.67 -15.25
CA ILE A 211 -14.83 -10.39 -15.97
C ILE A 211 -15.87 -10.42 -17.10
N GLN A 212 -15.94 -11.51 -17.88
CA GLN A 212 -16.92 -11.65 -18.96
C GLN A 212 -18.36 -11.69 -18.44
N LEU A 213 -18.61 -12.41 -17.34
CA LEU A 213 -19.94 -12.48 -16.72
C LEU A 213 -20.36 -11.13 -16.12
N LEU A 214 -19.42 -10.41 -15.50
CA LEU A 214 -19.63 -9.04 -15.01
C LEU A 214 -19.97 -8.07 -16.14
N GLN A 215 -19.18 -8.09 -17.22
CA GLN A 215 -19.44 -7.24 -18.39
C GLN A 215 -20.83 -7.48 -18.96
N GLN A 216 -21.23 -8.74 -19.15
CA GLN A 216 -22.55 -9.08 -19.65
C GLN A 216 -23.67 -8.58 -18.71
N TYR A 217 -23.53 -8.82 -17.41
CA TYR A 217 -24.53 -8.40 -16.43
C TYR A 217 -24.69 -6.88 -16.36
N VAL A 218 -23.56 -6.15 -16.37
CA VAL A 218 -23.54 -4.69 -16.34
C VAL A 218 -24.19 -4.11 -17.62
N GLU A 219 -23.88 -4.66 -18.79
CA GLU A 219 -24.45 -4.22 -20.07
C GLU A 219 -25.96 -4.47 -20.15
N GLU A 220 -26.44 -5.65 -19.70
CA GLU A 220 -27.86 -5.98 -19.63
C GLU A 220 -28.62 -5.09 -18.64
N THR A 221 -27.97 -4.74 -17.52
CA THR A 221 -28.56 -3.90 -16.46
C THR A 221 -28.65 -2.44 -16.88
N LEU A 222 -27.62 -1.90 -17.52
CA LEU A 222 -27.61 -0.51 -18.02
C LEU A 222 -28.50 -0.30 -19.26
N SER A 223 -28.85 -1.38 -19.96
CA SER A 223 -29.76 -1.35 -21.11
C SER A 223 -31.25 -1.43 -20.74
N ARG A 224 -31.58 -1.63 -19.46
CA ARG A 224 -32.96 -1.69 -18.93
C ARG A 224 -33.44 -0.36 -18.35
#